data_AF-A0A0F8B179-F1
#
_entry.id   AF-A0A0F8B179-F1
#
_cell.length_a   1.000
_cell.length_b   1.000
_cell.length_c   1.000
_cell.angle_alpha   90.00
_cell.angle_beta   90.00
_cell.angle_gamma   90.00
#
_symmetry.space_group_name_H-M   'P 1'
#
loop_
_entity.id
_entity.type
_entity.pdbx_description
1 polymer ?
#
loop_
_entity_poly.entity_id
_entity_poly.type
_entity_poly.pdbx_seq_one_letter_code
_entity_poly.pdbx_strand_id
1 'polypeptide(L)'
;MEPHFKLLMLNHHGHCLPNRPKVTHLHDAICVGVGTVIADDPALNCRIGPSSASGPDGLTYPHQPRPIIIDPHGRWDFTDDNKVFQVCRSGTGKGPYVITSTAVQHSIDKALLLGQYGGKYISIPTNKQGRFQWEDILYALSLEGLGSVMVEGGGNVINSLLDASRRRGGFA
;
A
#
# COMPACT_ATOMS: atom_id res chain seq x y z
N MET A 1 -15.66 -19.14 8.31
CA MET A 1 -14.56 -19.13 7.32
C MET A 1 -13.70 -17.93 7.64
N GLU A 2 -12.49 -18.13 8.16
CA GLU A 2 -11.57 -17.01 8.33
C GLU A 2 -11.09 -16.53 6.95
N PRO A 3 -11.07 -15.22 6.69
CA PRO A 3 -10.51 -14.70 5.45
C PRO A 3 -8.99 -14.97 5.43
N HIS A 4 -8.55 -15.84 4.53
CA HIS A 4 -7.13 -16.06 4.26
C HIS A 4 -6.54 -14.82 3.59
N PHE A 5 -5.99 -13.89 4.38
CA PHE A 5 -5.30 -12.71 3.87
C PHE A 5 -3.93 -13.10 3.29
N LYS A 6 -3.69 -12.83 2.01
CA LYS A 6 -2.43 -13.19 1.34
C LYS A 6 -1.44 -12.03 1.41
N LEU A 7 -0.42 -12.19 2.25
CA LEU A 7 0.70 -11.25 2.39
C LEU A 7 1.92 -11.75 1.59
N LEU A 8 2.45 -10.92 0.70
CA LEU A 8 3.72 -11.19 0.00
C LEU A 8 4.72 -10.05 0.26
N MET A 9 5.93 -10.40 0.71
CA MET A 9 7.05 -9.47 0.86
C MET A 9 8.06 -9.67 -0.27
N LEU A 10 8.52 -8.57 -0.88
CA LEU A 10 9.70 -8.58 -1.75
C LEU A 10 10.84 -7.82 -1.07
N ASN A 11 11.91 -8.55 -0.71
CA ASN A 11 13.15 -7.94 -0.23
C ASN A 11 13.95 -7.37 -1.41
N HIS A 12 14.74 -6.32 -1.12
CA HIS A 12 15.51 -5.50 -2.08
C HIS A 12 16.65 -6.24 -2.83
N HIS A 13 16.62 -7.58 -2.94
CA HIS A 13 17.58 -8.36 -3.74
C HIS A 13 16.91 -9.17 -4.87
N GLY A 14 15.64 -8.87 -5.19
CA GLY A 14 15.06 -9.33 -6.44
C GLY A 14 15.71 -8.60 -7.61
N HIS A 15 16.69 -9.23 -8.25
CA HIS A 15 17.17 -8.83 -9.57
C HIS A 15 15.96 -8.53 -10.46
N CYS A 16 15.74 -7.25 -10.78
CA CYS A 16 14.88 -6.86 -11.89
C CYS A 16 15.57 -7.35 -13.15
N LEU A 17 15.21 -8.56 -13.61
CA LEU A 17 15.46 -8.94 -14.99
C LEU A 17 14.72 -7.91 -15.87
N PRO A 18 15.38 -7.30 -16.87
CA PRO A 18 14.70 -6.39 -17.78
C PRO A 18 13.53 -7.17 -18.42
N ASN A 19 12.32 -6.62 -18.35
CA ASN A 19 11.05 -7.18 -18.87
C ASN A 19 10.25 -8.15 -18.00
N ARG A 20 10.44 -8.20 -16.66
CA ARG A 20 9.45 -8.85 -15.79
C ARG A 20 8.47 -7.81 -15.20
N PRO A 21 7.15 -7.89 -15.49
CA PRO A 21 6.18 -7.00 -14.86
C PRO A 21 6.24 -7.15 -13.34
N LYS A 22 6.24 -6.02 -12.61
CA LYS A 22 6.05 -6.04 -11.15
C LYS A 22 4.75 -6.81 -10.85
N VAL A 23 4.81 -7.71 -9.87
CA VAL A 23 3.72 -8.62 -9.48
C VAL A 23 2.56 -7.87 -8.77
N THR A 24 2.66 -6.54 -8.64
CA THR A 24 1.66 -5.60 -8.10
C THR A 24 0.24 -5.81 -8.66
N HIS A 25 0.10 -6.28 -9.90
CA HIS A 25 -1.20 -6.47 -10.56
C HIS A 25 -2.01 -7.64 -9.98
N LEU A 26 -1.35 -8.58 -9.29
CA LEU A 26 -1.99 -9.73 -8.65
C LEU A 26 -2.50 -9.44 -7.23
N HIS A 27 -2.26 -8.23 -6.71
CA HIS A 27 -2.60 -7.86 -5.36
C HIS A 27 -3.61 -6.71 -5.34
N ASP A 28 -4.53 -6.77 -4.38
CA ASP A 28 -5.56 -5.72 -4.19
C ASP A 28 -4.93 -4.40 -3.75
N ALA A 29 -3.80 -4.49 -3.06
CA ALA A 29 -3.10 -3.35 -2.47
C ALA A 29 -1.57 -3.45 -2.57
N ILE A 30 -0.94 -2.28 -2.59
CA ILE A 30 0.51 -2.10 -2.42
C ILE A 30 0.73 -1.22 -1.18
N CYS A 31 1.53 -1.70 -0.23
CA CYS A 31 1.79 -1.03 1.04
C CYS A 31 3.23 -0.52 1.10
N VAL A 32 3.39 0.75 1.47
CA VAL A 32 4.69 1.40 1.67
C VAL A 32 4.70 2.21 2.96
N GLY A 33 5.89 2.44 3.51
CA GLY A 33 6.05 3.37 4.63
C GLY A 33 6.01 4.82 4.16
N VAL A 34 5.46 5.71 4.98
CA VAL A 34 5.41 7.16 4.67
C VAL A 34 6.77 7.78 4.39
N GLY A 35 7.85 7.24 4.99
CA GLY A 35 9.22 7.70 4.71
C GLY A 35 9.59 7.59 3.23
N THR A 36 9.18 6.51 2.57
CA THR A 36 9.36 6.32 1.11
C THR A 36 8.51 7.30 0.32
N VAL A 37 7.27 7.55 0.77
CA VAL A 37 6.37 8.48 0.07
C VAL A 37 6.91 9.91 0.10
N ILE A 38 7.38 10.35 1.26
CA ILE A 38 7.98 11.69 1.44
C ILE A 38 9.28 11.83 0.65
N ALA A 39 10.12 10.78 0.61
CA ALA A 39 11.41 10.83 -0.05
C ALA A 39 11.30 10.78 -1.59
N ASP A 40 10.44 9.91 -2.12
CA ASP A 40 10.48 9.53 -3.54
C ASP A 40 9.25 10.03 -4.35
N ASP A 41 8.18 10.43 -3.66
CA ASP A 41 6.86 10.73 -4.25
C ASP A 41 6.46 9.68 -5.31
N PRO A 42 6.30 8.39 -4.93
CA PRO A 42 6.05 7.32 -5.88
C PRO A 42 4.60 7.35 -6.40
N ALA A 43 4.41 6.92 -7.66
CA ALA A 43 3.08 6.81 -8.26
C ALA A 43 2.25 5.63 -7.72
N LEU A 44 2.91 4.58 -7.22
CA LEU A 44 2.28 3.38 -6.61
C LEU A 44 1.23 2.68 -7.48
N ASN A 45 1.34 2.81 -8.80
CA ASN A 45 0.49 2.14 -9.78
C ASN A 45 1.24 1.04 -10.56
N CYS A 46 0.49 0.06 -11.08
CA CYS A 46 1.00 -0.93 -12.02
C CYS A 46 1.26 -0.27 -13.38
N ARG A 47 2.50 -0.33 -13.85
CA ARG A 47 2.91 0.21 -15.17
C ARG A 47 2.81 -0.80 -16.32
N ILE A 48 1.94 -1.81 -16.21
CA ILE A 48 1.70 -2.73 -17.33
C ILE A 48 0.94 -1.93 -18.38
N GLY A 49 1.67 -1.42 -19.38
CA GLY A 49 1.19 -0.46 -20.36
C GLY A 49 0.38 -1.11 -21.50
N PRO A 50 -0.22 -0.30 -22.38
CA PRO A 50 -1.01 -0.80 -23.52
C PRO A 50 -0.19 -1.50 -24.61
N SER A 51 1.13 -1.32 -24.67
CA SER A 51 2.03 -2.18 -25.49
C SER A 51 2.22 -3.59 -24.90
N SER A 52 1.71 -3.80 -23.69
CA SER A 52 1.50 -5.07 -23.00
C SER A 52 0.01 -5.25 -22.63
N ALA A 53 -0.91 -4.60 -23.37
CA ALA A 53 -2.37 -4.88 -23.30
C ALA A 53 -2.70 -6.31 -23.72
N SER A 54 -1.68 -7.02 -24.18
CA SER A 54 -1.59 -8.44 -24.12
C SER A 54 -0.48 -8.77 -23.13
N GLY A 55 -0.81 -9.45 -22.02
CA GLY A 55 0.15 -10.41 -21.48
C GLY A 55 0.61 -11.37 -22.59
N PRO A 56 1.54 -12.30 -22.31
CA PRO A 56 1.83 -13.38 -23.25
C PRO A 56 0.57 -14.16 -23.71
N ASP A 57 -0.59 -13.92 -23.07
CA ASP A 57 -1.93 -14.46 -23.30
C ASP A 57 -2.91 -13.52 -24.04
N GLY A 58 -2.58 -12.27 -24.38
CA GLY A 58 -3.55 -11.37 -25.01
C GLY A 58 -4.36 -10.48 -24.07
N LEU A 59 -4.18 -10.57 -22.75
CA LEU A 59 -5.05 -9.90 -21.77
C LEU A 59 -4.61 -8.48 -21.40
N THR A 60 -5.55 -7.54 -21.43
CA THR A 60 -5.42 -6.24 -20.77
C THR A 60 -5.53 -6.50 -19.28
N TYR A 61 -4.58 -6.04 -18.46
CA TYR A 61 -4.66 -6.17 -17.00
C TYR A 61 -5.30 -4.90 -16.42
N PRO A 62 -6.63 -4.87 -16.18
CA PRO A 62 -7.34 -3.65 -15.79
C PRO A 62 -7.17 -3.32 -14.30
N HIS A 63 -6.43 -4.16 -13.56
CA HIS A 63 -6.38 -4.09 -12.11
C HIS A 63 -5.19 -3.23 -11.62
N GLN A 64 -5.52 -2.11 -11.00
CA GLN A 64 -4.58 -1.26 -10.26
C GLN A 64 -4.67 -1.56 -8.76
N PRO A 65 -3.56 -1.77 -8.05
CA PRO A 65 -3.57 -1.95 -6.61
C PRO A 65 -3.95 -0.64 -5.92
N ARG A 66 -4.62 -0.75 -4.78
CA ARG A 66 -4.86 0.38 -3.87
C ARG A 66 -3.53 0.72 -3.15
N PRO A 67 -3.02 1.96 -3.24
CA PRO A 67 -1.89 2.36 -2.43
C PRO A 67 -2.28 2.43 -0.95
N ILE A 68 -1.48 1.79 -0.08
CA ILE A 68 -1.60 1.83 1.37
C ILE A 68 -0.35 2.49 1.93
N ILE A 69 -0.53 3.56 2.67
CA ILE A 69 0.59 4.36 3.22
C ILE A 69 0.54 4.25 4.73
N ILE A 70 1.60 3.70 5.32
CA ILE A 70 1.74 3.58 6.77
C ILE A 70 2.36 4.86 7.33
N ASP A 71 1.55 5.68 7.98
CA ASP A 71 1.94 6.96 8.57
C ASP A 71 1.41 7.12 10.01
N PRO A 72 2.04 6.46 11.00
CA PRO A 72 1.54 6.46 12.38
C PRO A 72 1.39 7.84 13.01
N HIS A 73 2.12 8.84 12.49
CA HIS A 73 2.23 10.18 13.07
C HIS A 73 1.67 11.29 12.18
N GLY A 74 1.04 10.97 11.04
CA GLY A 74 0.45 11.97 10.14
C GLY A 74 1.48 12.94 9.54
N ARG A 75 2.67 12.44 9.19
CA ARG A 75 3.78 13.25 8.67
C ARG A 75 3.61 13.64 7.20
N TRP A 76 2.79 12.92 6.44
CA TRP A 76 2.68 13.17 5.00
C TRP A 76 1.83 14.40 4.71
N ASP A 77 2.48 15.51 4.41
CA ASP A 77 1.82 16.73 3.94
C ASP A 77 1.66 16.72 2.42
N PHE A 78 0.62 16.03 1.93
CA PHE A 78 0.42 15.80 0.50
C PHE A 78 -0.45 16.86 -0.18
N THR A 79 -0.17 17.16 -1.44
CA THR A 79 -1.02 17.99 -2.31
C THR A 79 -1.54 17.17 -3.48
N ASP A 80 -2.43 17.73 -4.29
CA ASP A 80 -2.95 17.03 -5.47
C ASP A 80 -1.88 16.85 -6.57
N ASP A 81 -0.73 17.52 -6.43
CA ASP A 81 0.45 17.37 -7.28
C ASP A 81 1.27 16.10 -6.99
N ASN A 82 1.08 15.42 -5.86
CA ASN A 82 1.79 14.15 -5.60
C ASN A 82 1.45 13.11 -6.69
N LYS A 83 2.47 12.37 -7.17
CA LYS A 83 2.32 11.46 -8.33
C LYS A 83 1.19 10.43 -8.19
N VAL A 84 0.91 9.95 -6.98
CA VAL A 84 -0.18 9.01 -6.72
C VAL A 84 -1.57 9.58 -7.10
N PHE A 85 -1.79 10.88 -6.87
CA PHE A 85 -3.03 11.56 -7.29
C PHE A 85 -3.04 11.82 -8.79
N GLN A 86 -1.89 12.18 -9.38
CA GLN A 86 -1.78 12.37 -10.83
C GLN A 86 -2.15 11.09 -11.61
N VAL A 87 -1.65 9.92 -11.19
CA VAL A 87 -1.99 8.65 -11.86
C VAL A 87 -3.43 8.21 -11.60
N CYS A 88 -3.99 8.53 -10.43
CA CYS A 88 -5.41 8.32 -10.18
C CYS A 88 -6.28 9.17 -11.11
N ARG A 89 -5.91 10.46 -11.29
CA ARG A 89 -6.62 11.40 -12.17
C ARG A 89 -6.60 10.99 -13.63
N SER A 90 -5.50 10.38 -14.09
CA SER A 90 -5.35 9.86 -15.45
C SER A 90 -6.00 8.49 -15.66
N GLY A 91 -6.66 7.92 -14.64
CA GLY A 91 -7.31 6.61 -14.72
C GLY A 91 -6.34 5.42 -14.72
N THR A 92 -5.06 5.67 -14.41
CA THR A 92 -4.00 4.64 -14.41
C THR A 92 -3.56 4.23 -13.01
N GLY A 93 -4.31 4.62 -11.98
CA GLY A 93 -4.06 4.31 -10.58
C GLY A 93 -5.30 4.49 -9.70
N LYS A 94 -5.14 4.26 -8.39
CA LYS A 94 -6.19 4.44 -7.37
C LYS A 94 -5.71 5.44 -6.31
N GLY A 95 -6.63 6.20 -5.70
CA GLY A 95 -6.31 7.07 -4.58
C GLY A 95 -5.87 6.27 -3.33
N PRO A 96 -4.95 6.82 -2.51
CA PRO A 96 -4.35 6.08 -1.41
C PRO A 96 -5.28 5.93 -0.20
N TYR A 97 -5.11 4.83 0.54
CA TYR A 97 -5.53 4.76 1.94
C TYR A 97 -4.31 5.05 2.83
N VAL A 98 -4.47 5.99 3.76
CA VAL A 98 -3.40 6.39 4.68
C VAL A 98 -3.74 5.85 6.06
N ILE A 99 -2.93 4.90 6.55
CA ILE A 99 -3.11 4.29 7.87
C ILE A 99 -2.39 5.16 8.91
N THR A 100 -3.15 5.66 9.87
CA THR A 100 -2.69 6.60 10.90
C THR A 100 -3.07 6.12 12.29
N SER A 101 -2.37 6.61 13.32
CA SER A 101 -2.79 6.31 14.70
C SER A 101 -4.10 7.03 14.99
N THR A 102 -4.94 6.42 15.83
CA THR A 102 -6.14 7.07 16.41
C THR A 102 -5.82 8.36 17.18
N ALA A 103 -4.56 8.56 17.59
CA ALA A 103 -4.10 9.80 18.22
C ALA A 103 -3.87 10.95 17.23
N VAL A 104 -3.81 10.68 15.92
CA VAL A 104 -3.59 11.71 14.89
C VAL A 104 -4.91 12.40 14.58
N GLN A 105 -4.92 13.73 14.64
CA GLN A 105 -6.01 14.55 14.13
C GLN A 105 -5.74 14.91 12.67
N HIS A 106 -6.72 14.65 11.81
CA HIS A 106 -6.60 14.89 10.38
C HIS A 106 -7.14 16.26 10.01
N SER A 107 -6.44 16.95 9.11
CA SER A 107 -7.01 18.13 8.46
C SER A 107 -8.23 17.72 7.62
N ILE A 108 -9.32 18.47 7.75
CA ILE A 108 -10.55 18.28 6.97
C ILE A 108 -10.23 18.39 5.47
N ASP A 109 -9.42 19.36 5.07
CA ASP A 109 -9.05 19.58 3.67
C ASP A 109 -8.28 18.40 3.09
N LYS A 110 -7.37 17.80 3.87
CA LYS A 110 -6.62 16.60 3.45
C LYS A 110 -7.52 15.38 3.35
N ALA A 111 -8.47 15.22 4.26
CA ALA A 111 -9.45 14.14 4.21
C ALA A 111 -10.38 14.27 2.98
N LEU A 112 -10.83 15.49 2.67
CA LEU A 112 -11.62 15.78 1.47
C LEU A 112 -10.82 15.51 0.20
N LEU A 113 -9.56 15.94 0.15
CA LEU A 113 -8.67 15.67 -0.98
C LEU A 113 -8.50 14.16 -1.22
N LEU A 114 -8.25 13.37 -0.18
CA LEU A 114 -8.23 11.91 -0.30
C LEU A 114 -9.54 11.37 -0.87
N GLY A 115 -10.67 11.85 -0.34
CA GLY A 115 -12.01 11.45 -0.77
C GLY A 115 -12.27 11.70 -2.27
N GLN A 116 -11.78 12.81 -2.83
CA GLN A 116 -11.89 13.11 -4.26
C GLN A 116 -11.27 12.04 -5.17
N TYR A 117 -10.25 11.32 -4.68
CA TYR A 117 -9.58 10.23 -5.40
C TYR A 117 -10.04 8.84 -4.95
N GLY A 118 -11.13 8.76 -4.18
CA GLY A 118 -11.61 7.52 -3.58
C GLY A 118 -10.63 6.91 -2.57
N GLY A 119 -9.76 7.75 -2.00
CA GLY A 119 -8.88 7.45 -0.88
C GLY A 119 -9.50 7.87 0.45
N LYS A 120 -8.83 7.55 1.57
CA LYS A 120 -9.25 7.95 2.92
C LYS A 120 -8.16 7.70 3.97
N TYR A 121 -8.36 8.27 5.15
CA TYR A 121 -7.65 7.85 6.35
C TYR A 121 -8.29 6.60 6.95
N ILE A 122 -7.45 5.69 7.44
CA ILE A 122 -7.85 4.54 8.25
C ILE A 122 -7.12 4.67 9.59
N SER A 123 -7.85 5.06 10.63
CA SER A 123 -7.29 5.25 11.96
C SER A 123 -7.33 3.94 12.75
N ILE A 124 -6.17 3.45 13.21
CA ILE A 124 -6.05 2.23 14.02
C ILE A 124 -5.26 2.49 15.31
N PRO A 125 -5.45 1.70 16.38
CA PRO A 125 -4.66 1.86 17.59
C PRO A 125 -3.19 1.50 17.39
N THR A 126 -2.31 2.11 18.19
CA THR A 126 -0.90 1.72 18.32
C THR A 126 -0.66 1.04 19.66
N ASN A 127 0.36 0.19 19.74
CA ASN A 127 0.81 -0.36 21.02
C ASN A 127 1.44 0.73 21.91
N LYS A 128 1.86 0.35 23.14
CA LYS A 128 2.49 1.25 24.12
C LYS A 128 3.77 1.95 23.61
N GLN A 129 4.36 1.47 22.52
CA GLN A 129 5.56 2.03 21.90
C GLN A 129 5.23 2.91 20.69
N GLY A 130 3.94 3.21 20.45
CA GLY A 130 3.49 4.02 19.31
C GLY A 130 3.59 3.31 17.97
N ARG A 131 3.72 1.97 17.95
CA ARG A 131 3.83 1.17 16.72
C ARG A 131 2.53 0.44 16.42
N PHE A 132 2.19 0.33 15.13
CA PHE A 132 1.11 -0.54 14.69
C PHE A 132 1.49 -2.01 14.84
N GLN A 133 0.47 -2.84 15.05
CA GLN A 133 0.58 -4.28 14.87
C GLN A 133 0.08 -4.62 13.47
N TRP A 134 0.71 -5.60 12.83
CA TRP A 134 0.35 -5.98 11.47
C TRP A 134 -1.03 -6.64 11.43
N GLU A 135 -1.41 -7.35 12.47
CA GLU A 135 -2.74 -7.94 12.65
C GLU A 135 -3.82 -6.87 12.55
N ASP A 136 -3.63 -5.73 13.22
CA ASP A 136 -4.56 -4.59 13.20
C ASP A 136 -4.61 -3.93 11.79
N ILE A 137 -3.46 -3.78 11.14
CA ILE A 137 -3.37 -3.28 9.76
C ILE A 137 -4.14 -4.19 8.80
N LEU A 138 -3.83 -5.49 8.81
CA LEU A 138 -4.42 -6.46 7.88
C LEU A 138 -5.92 -6.61 8.12
N TYR A 139 -6.36 -6.60 9.38
CA TYR A 139 -7.77 -6.61 9.72
C TYR A 139 -8.48 -5.37 9.17
N ALA A 140 -7.91 -4.17 9.39
CA ALA A 140 -8.49 -2.93 8.85
C ALA A 140 -8.57 -2.94 7.32
N LEU A 141 -7.54 -3.44 6.62
CA LEU A 141 -7.58 -3.60 5.17
C LEU A 141 -8.66 -4.60 4.71
N SER A 142 -8.88 -5.68 5.47
CA SER A 142 -9.92 -6.66 5.13
C SER A 142 -11.34 -6.09 5.21
N LEU A 143 -11.60 -5.17 6.16
CA LEU A 143 -12.87 -4.45 6.26
C LEU A 143 -13.10 -3.51 5.07
N GLU A 144 -12.04 -3.12 4.38
CA GLU A 144 -12.08 -2.34 3.14
C GLU A 144 -12.18 -3.20 1.87
N GLY A 145 -12.40 -4.51 2.03
CA GLY A 145 -12.52 -5.45 0.92
C GLY A 145 -11.19 -5.78 0.22
N LEU A 146 -10.06 -5.46 0.83
CA LEU A 146 -8.73 -5.82 0.31
C LEU A 146 -8.32 -7.19 0.89
N GLY A 147 -8.19 -8.20 0.05
CA GLY A 147 -7.85 -9.58 0.45
C GLY A 147 -6.35 -9.89 0.38
N SER A 148 -5.58 -9.01 -0.25
CA SER A 148 -4.14 -9.20 -0.42
C SER A 148 -3.39 -7.87 -0.46
N VAL A 149 -2.19 -7.87 0.13
CA VAL A 149 -1.29 -6.71 0.08
C VAL A 149 0.13 -7.15 -0.24
N MET A 150 0.75 -6.42 -1.15
CA MET A 150 2.18 -6.52 -1.38
C MET A 150 2.89 -5.40 -0.63
N VAL A 151 3.91 -5.72 0.15
CA VAL A 151 4.67 -4.71 0.91
C VAL A 151 5.95 -4.38 0.15
N GLU A 152 6.10 -3.11 -0.27
CA GLU A 152 7.31 -2.56 -0.89
C GLU A 152 7.89 -1.45 0.01
N GLY A 153 9.22 -1.36 0.11
CA GLY A 153 9.89 -0.11 0.49
C GLY A 153 9.79 0.35 1.96
N GLY A 154 10.95 0.76 2.49
CA GLY A 154 11.15 1.26 3.84
C GLY A 154 11.67 0.17 4.78
N GLY A 155 12.95 0.24 5.15
CA GLY A 155 13.56 -0.73 6.07
C GLY A 155 12.74 -0.93 7.34
N ASN A 156 12.11 0.12 7.85
CA ASN A 156 11.24 0.05 9.03
C ASN A 156 9.96 -0.79 8.81
N VAL A 157 9.31 -0.70 7.64
CA VAL A 157 8.08 -1.45 7.35
C VAL A 157 8.41 -2.94 7.16
N ILE A 158 9.40 -3.24 6.33
CA ILE A 158 9.85 -4.62 6.07
C ILE A 158 10.38 -5.26 7.36
N ASN A 159 11.21 -4.56 8.14
CA ASN A 159 11.72 -5.09 9.41
C ASN A 159 10.59 -5.31 10.43
N SER A 160 9.63 -4.38 10.53
CA SER A 160 8.48 -4.56 11.44
C SER A 160 7.64 -5.78 11.06
N LEU A 161 7.52 -6.07 9.77
CA LEU A 161 6.76 -7.21 9.28
C LEU A 161 7.52 -8.52 9.47
N LEU A 162 8.83 -8.52 9.21
CA LEU A 162 9.68 -9.67 9.49
C LEU A 162 9.69 -10.02 10.98
N ASP A 163 9.72 -9.02 11.87
CA ASP A 163 9.61 -9.22 13.31
C ASP A 163 8.25 -9.80 13.71
N ALA A 164 7.15 -9.34 13.08
CA ALA A 164 5.82 -9.91 13.32
C ALA A 164 5.74 -11.37 12.86
N SER A 165 6.24 -11.69 11.66
CA SER A 165 6.26 -13.06 11.13
C SER A 165 7.13 -14.00 11.96
N ARG A 166 8.25 -13.54 12.53
CA ARG A 166 9.08 -14.33 13.46
C ARG A 166 8.35 -14.67 14.76
N ARG A 167 7.49 -13.78 15.27
CA ARG A 167 6.63 -14.07 16.42
C ARG A 167 5.52 -15.07 16.10
N ARG A 168 5.14 -15.20 14.82
CA ARG A 168 4.19 -16.23 14.32
C ARG A 168 4.86 -17.56 13.93
N GLY A 169 6.18 -17.71 14.12
CA GLY A 169 6.98 -18.89 13.75
C GLY A 169 6.75 -20.16 14.56
N GLY A 170 5.48 -20.53 14.75
CA GLY A 170 5.05 -21.85 15.18
C GLY A 170 3.83 -22.26 14.36
N PHE A 171 4.01 -22.52 13.06
CA PHE A 171 3.24 -23.48 12.25
C PHE A 171 3.98 -23.65 10.92
N ALA A 172 4.48 -24.87 10.72
CA ALA A 172 4.86 -25.42 9.42
C ALA A 172 3.63 -26.03 8.74
#